data_AF-A0A3C0G674-F1
#
_entry.id   AF-A0A3C0G674-F1
#
_cell.length_a   1.000
_cell.length_b   1.000
_cell.length_c   1.000
_cell.angle_alpha   90.00
_cell.angle_beta   90.00
_cell.angle_gamma   90.00
#
_symmetry.space_group_name_H-M   'P 1'
#
loop_
_entity.id
_entity.type
_entity.pdbx_description
1 polymer ?
#
loop_
_entity_poly.entity_id
_entity_poly.type
_entity_poly.pdbx_seq_one_letter_code
_entity_poly.pdbx_strand_id
1 'polypeptide(L)'
;QLHALQLASKIVGKPFFKGQEQRMSQEEMEYAMEFIENNFVFQDHQAGSPFTIEGILDFASSSLLRANTSVLVIDPFNFIDIKQGRQLLTEAINKMLTKVSQWAKQTQSIVMFVAHPAKPQDRGQKVATGLDISGSISWYTKADFLLSVSRNDHDTEVHVQKVRWNFQGTQGVAKLSYDLNSGRFVELSEDIGFDKDYEWTTDF
;
A
#
# COMPACT_ATOMS: atom_id res chain seq x y z
N GLN A 1 7.16 -4.14 17.15
CA GLN A 1 8.64 -4.03 17.32
C GLN A 1 9.42 -4.43 16.07
N LEU A 2 9.23 -5.62 15.47
CA LEU A 2 9.95 -6.02 14.25
C LEU A 2 9.71 -5.11 13.02
N HIS A 3 8.49 -4.58 12.88
CA HIS A 3 8.14 -3.67 11.79
C HIS A 3 8.91 -2.34 11.83
N ALA A 4 9.06 -1.75 13.03
CA ALA A 4 9.85 -0.53 13.21
C ALA A 4 11.33 -0.72 12.82
N LEU A 5 11.90 -1.91 13.07
CA LEU A 5 13.28 -2.23 12.65
C LEU A 5 13.44 -2.29 11.14
N GLN A 6 12.44 -2.83 10.43
CA GLN A 6 12.44 -2.83 8.96
C GLN A 6 12.27 -1.42 8.37
N LEU A 7 11.50 -0.56 9.02
CA LEU A 7 11.39 0.84 8.65
C LEU A 7 12.71 1.59 8.92
N ALA A 8 13.37 1.31 10.04
CA ALA A 8 14.65 1.90 10.35
C ALA A 8 15.70 1.59 9.27
N SER A 9 15.78 0.33 8.80
CA SER A 9 16.67 -0.01 7.68
C SER A 9 16.37 0.79 6.41
N LYS A 10 15.08 1.05 6.13
CA LYS A 10 14.65 1.87 4.98
C LYS A 10 14.87 3.36 5.20
N ILE A 11 14.80 3.87 6.43
CA ILE A 11 15.03 5.29 6.74
C ILE A 11 16.53 5.61 6.69
N VAL A 12 17.38 4.71 7.19
CA VAL A 12 18.85 4.88 7.17
C VAL A 12 19.44 4.50 5.81
N GLY A 13 18.90 3.48 5.15
CA GLY A 13 19.52 2.90 3.95
C GLY A 13 20.61 1.88 4.27
N LYS A 14 20.62 1.35 5.49
CA LYS A 14 21.60 0.39 5.97
C LYS A 14 20.91 -0.73 6.74
N PRO A 15 21.47 -1.94 6.77
CA PRO A 15 20.85 -3.04 7.48
C PRO A 15 20.90 -2.89 9.00
N PHE A 16 19.83 -3.34 9.66
CA PHE A 16 19.72 -3.38 11.12
C PHE A 16 20.39 -4.61 11.76
N PHE A 17 20.23 -5.79 11.15
CA PHE A 17 20.68 -7.07 11.72
C PHE A 17 22.20 -7.26 11.62
N LYS A 18 22.80 -7.91 12.62
CA LYS A 18 24.24 -8.23 12.64
C LYS A 18 24.58 -9.24 11.53
N GLY A 19 25.66 -9.01 10.79
CA GLY A 19 26.20 -9.95 9.79
C GLY A 19 26.17 -9.48 8.33
N GLN A 20 25.61 -8.30 8.05
CA GLN A 20 25.69 -7.66 6.74
C GLN A 20 26.74 -6.54 6.77
N GLU A 21 27.45 -6.33 5.66
CA GLU A 21 28.39 -5.21 5.50
C GLU A 21 27.65 -3.87 5.68
N GLN A 22 28.31 -2.88 6.29
CA GLN A 22 27.77 -1.51 6.47
C GLN A 22 26.49 -1.40 7.33
N ARG A 23 26.38 -2.18 8.42
CA ARG A 23 25.32 -2.04 9.43
C ARG A 23 25.17 -0.59 9.93
N MET A 24 23.92 -0.17 10.19
CA MET A 24 23.65 1.15 10.78
C MET A 24 24.36 1.33 12.14
N SER A 25 24.83 2.55 12.39
CA SER A 25 25.41 2.94 13.68
C SER A 25 24.31 3.09 14.75
N GLN A 26 24.72 3.24 16.01
CA GLN A 26 23.77 3.53 17.09
C GLN A 26 23.06 4.87 16.88
N GLU A 27 23.80 5.91 16.49
CA GLU A 27 23.25 7.25 16.20
C GLU A 27 22.23 7.20 15.05
N GLU A 28 22.52 6.44 13.99
CA GLU A 28 21.59 6.26 12.86
C GLU A 28 20.31 5.51 13.26
N MET A 29 20.45 4.54 14.17
CA MET A 29 19.30 3.83 14.73
C MET A 29 18.43 4.76 15.58
N GLU A 30 19.04 5.56 16.45
CA GLU A 30 18.33 6.53 17.31
C GLU A 30 17.57 7.55 16.46
N TYR A 31 18.24 8.12 15.44
CA TYR A 31 17.60 8.98 14.45
C TYR A 31 16.38 8.33 13.78
N ALA A 32 16.53 7.09 13.31
CA ALA A 32 15.43 6.39 12.64
C ALA A 32 14.26 6.10 13.58
N MET A 33 14.53 5.79 14.86
CA MET A 33 13.50 5.55 15.86
C MET A 33 12.74 6.83 16.20
N GLU A 34 13.44 7.96 16.37
CA GLU A 34 12.81 9.27 16.57
C GLU A 34 11.94 9.66 15.35
N PHE A 35 12.44 9.43 14.14
CA PHE A 35 11.65 9.64 12.93
C PHE A 35 10.37 8.79 12.93
N ILE A 36 10.49 7.51 13.29
CA ILE A 36 9.33 6.60 13.35
C ILE A 36 8.31 7.08 14.38
N GLU A 37 8.76 7.44 15.59
CA GLU A 37 7.89 7.90 16.67
C GLU A 37 7.12 9.18 16.29
N ASN A 38 7.78 10.10 15.58
CA ASN A 38 7.17 11.36 15.17
C ASN A 38 6.24 11.25 13.96
N ASN A 39 6.39 10.22 13.12
CA ASN A 39 5.70 10.13 11.83
C ASN A 39 4.74 8.93 11.69
N PHE A 40 4.83 7.92 12.56
CA PHE A 40 4.04 6.69 12.44
C PHE A 40 3.24 6.39 13.70
N VAL A 41 1.96 6.05 13.51
CA VAL A 41 1.12 5.47 14.55
C VAL A 41 0.78 4.04 14.11
N PHE A 42 1.24 3.05 14.85
CA PHE A 42 0.97 1.65 14.57
C PHE A 42 -0.24 1.16 15.35
N GLN A 43 -1.21 0.59 14.64
CA GLN A 43 -2.32 -0.15 15.23
C GLN A 43 -1.96 -1.65 15.20
N ASP A 44 -1.56 -2.22 16.34
CA ASP A 44 -1.18 -3.63 16.42
C ASP A 44 -2.37 -4.53 16.79
N HIS A 45 -2.32 -5.78 16.32
CA HIS A 45 -3.39 -6.79 16.39
C HIS A 45 -3.68 -7.29 17.81
N GLN A 46 -2.84 -6.93 18.79
CA GLN A 46 -2.87 -7.45 20.16
C GLN A 46 -3.96 -6.81 21.04
N ALA A 47 -4.64 -5.75 20.58
CA ALA A 47 -5.45 -4.88 21.44
C ALA A 47 -6.96 -5.19 21.49
N GLY A 48 -7.41 -6.40 21.13
CA GLY A 48 -8.79 -6.86 21.37
C GLY A 48 -9.92 -6.04 20.72
N SER A 49 -9.61 -5.05 19.88
CA SER A 49 -10.59 -4.26 19.15
C SER A 49 -11.19 -5.09 18.01
N PRO A 50 -12.50 -4.98 17.75
CA PRO A 50 -13.08 -5.59 16.55
C PRO A 50 -12.36 -5.03 15.31
N PHE A 51 -11.89 -5.93 14.44
CA PHE A 51 -11.23 -5.60 13.17
C PHE A 51 -12.24 -5.14 12.11
N THR A 52 -13.24 -4.35 12.51
CA THR A 52 -14.20 -3.78 11.58
C THR A 52 -13.61 -2.51 10.96
N ILE A 53 -14.13 -2.15 9.79
CA ILE A 53 -13.70 -0.91 9.15
C ILE A 53 -14.01 0.32 10.02
N GLU A 54 -15.11 0.29 10.76
CA GLU A 54 -15.49 1.36 11.69
C GLU A 54 -14.42 1.56 12.78
N GLY A 55 -13.97 0.48 13.42
CA GLY A 55 -12.95 0.57 14.46
C GLY A 55 -11.62 1.13 13.95
N ILE A 56 -11.24 0.79 12.70
CA ILE A 56 -10.05 1.33 12.05
C ILE A 56 -10.20 2.84 11.81
N LEU A 57 -11.35 3.28 11.27
CA LEU A 57 -11.59 4.69 10.98
C LEU A 57 -11.70 5.54 12.25
N ASP A 58 -12.27 5.00 13.34
CA ASP A 58 -12.35 5.67 14.64
C ASP A 58 -10.96 5.86 15.27
N PHE A 59 -10.11 4.83 15.20
CA PHE A 59 -8.72 4.92 15.65
C PHE A 59 -7.91 5.93 14.82
N ALA A 60 -8.07 5.90 13.49
CA ALA A 60 -7.42 6.84 12.59
C ALA A 60 -7.87 8.28 12.89
N SER A 61 -9.17 8.52 13.06
CA SER A 61 -9.72 9.83 13.43
C SER A 61 -9.14 10.36 14.74
N SER A 62 -9.01 9.49 15.74
CA SER A 62 -8.41 9.84 17.03
C SER A 62 -6.91 10.17 16.92
N SER A 63 -6.23 9.63 15.92
CA SER A 63 -4.80 9.88 15.67
C SER A 63 -4.58 11.18 14.90
N LEU A 64 -5.52 11.57 14.02
CA LEU A 64 -5.49 12.86 13.32
C LEU A 64 -5.55 14.06 14.28
N LEU A 65 -6.14 13.92 15.47
CA LEU A 65 -6.12 14.98 16.48
C LEU A 65 -4.72 15.33 16.98
N ARG A 66 -3.74 14.44 16.78
CA ARG A 66 -2.36 14.59 17.26
C ARG A 66 -1.34 14.83 16.16
N ALA A 67 -1.71 14.69 14.89
CA ALA A 67 -0.78 14.72 13.76
C ALA A 67 -1.34 15.56 12.59
N ASN A 68 -0.46 16.33 11.94
CA ASN A 68 -0.83 17.23 10.83
C ASN A 68 -0.85 16.56 9.44
N THR A 69 -0.62 15.25 9.34
CA THR A 69 -0.56 14.51 8.07
C THR A 69 -1.30 13.17 8.19
N SER A 70 -2.00 12.78 7.12
CA SER A 70 -3.19 11.94 7.21
C SER A 70 -3.18 10.77 6.20
N VAL A 71 -2.11 9.97 6.18
CA VAL A 71 -2.07 8.73 5.40
C VAL A 71 -2.49 7.55 6.29
N LEU A 72 -3.58 6.89 5.94
CA LEU A 72 -4.02 5.63 6.55
C LEU A 72 -3.63 4.47 5.64
N VAL A 73 -2.75 3.60 6.12
CA VAL A 73 -2.36 2.36 5.42
C VAL A 73 -3.06 1.19 6.08
N ILE A 74 -3.81 0.42 5.29
CA ILE A 74 -4.49 -0.80 5.72
C ILE A 74 -3.83 -1.98 5.02
N ASP A 75 -3.01 -2.72 5.77
CA ASP A 75 -2.19 -3.83 5.25
C ASP A 75 -2.20 -5.07 6.16
N PRO A 76 -2.69 -6.24 5.69
CA PRO A 76 -3.49 -6.45 4.48
C PRO A 76 -5.00 -6.32 4.76
N PHE A 77 -5.78 -5.92 3.75
CA PHE A 77 -7.24 -5.73 3.90
C PHE A 77 -8.01 -7.00 4.31
N ASN A 78 -7.42 -8.18 4.08
CA ASN A 78 -8.04 -9.49 4.34
C ASN A 78 -8.32 -9.76 5.82
N PHE A 79 -7.68 -9.03 6.74
CA PHE A 79 -7.94 -9.17 8.18
C PHE A 79 -9.14 -8.36 8.66
N ILE A 80 -9.74 -7.52 7.81
CA ILE A 80 -10.93 -6.76 8.18
C ILE A 80 -12.13 -7.72 8.21
N ASP A 81 -12.86 -7.69 9.32
CA ASP A 81 -14.16 -8.34 9.43
C ASP A 81 -15.21 -7.51 8.68
N ILE A 82 -15.43 -7.89 7.43
CA ILE A 82 -16.31 -7.19 6.49
C ILE A 82 -17.73 -7.79 6.50
N LYS A 83 -17.93 -9.02 7.03
CA LYS A 83 -19.22 -9.73 6.89
C LYS A 83 -20.14 -9.47 8.08
N GLN A 84 -21.21 -8.73 7.84
CA GLN A 84 -22.33 -8.64 8.78
C GLN A 84 -23.44 -9.62 8.39
N GLY A 85 -23.52 -10.76 9.10
CA GLY A 85 -24.60 -11.73 8.94
C GLY A 85 -24.59 -12.45 7.58
N ARG A 86 -25.70 -12.37 6.84
CA ARG A 86 -25.92 -13.09 5.56
C ARG A 86 -25.56 -12.27 4.30
N GLN A 87 -24.86 -11.14 4.45
CA GLN A 87 -24.52 -10.29 3.31
C GLN A 87 -23.54 -10.97 2.34
N LEU A 88 -23.71 -10.68 1.04
CA LEU A 88 -22.76 -11.07 0.01
C LEU A 88 -21.47 -10.28 0.18
N LEU A 89 -20.32 -10.95 0.02
CA LEU A 89 -18.99 -10.33 0.16
C LEU A 89 -18.83 -9.10 -0.74
N THR A 90 -19.31 -9.19 -1.98
CA THR A 90 -19.27 -8.09 -2.97
C THR A 90 -19.95 -6.82 -2.48
N GLU A 91 -21.13 -6.97 -1.87
CA GLU A 91 -21.92 -5.87 -1.32
C GLU A 91 -21.25 -5.28 -0.08
N ALA A 92 -20.74 -6.14 0.79
CA ALA A 92 -20.05 -5.73 2.00
C ALA A 92 -18.77 -4.93 1.69
N ILE A 93 -17.98 -5.35 0.70
CA ILE A 93 -16.82 -4.60 0.20
C ILE A 93 -17.25 -3.25 -0.39
N ASN A 94 -18.34 -3.22 -1.18
CA ASN A 94 -18.85 -1.97 -1.75
C ASN A 94 -19.23 -0.94 -0.66
N LYS A 95 -19.92 -1.40 0.39
CA LYS A 95 -20.30 -0.58 1.54
C LYS A 95 -19.08 -0.07 2.30
N MET A 96 -18.13 -0.95 2.60
CA MET A 96 -16.86 -0.61 3.24
C MET A 96 -16.13 0.49 2.45
N LEU A 97 -15.90 0.29 1.16
CA LEU A 97 -15.21 1.27 0.31
C LEU A 97 -15.94 2.61 0.22
N THR A 98 -17.27 2.60 0.28
CA THR A 98 -18.06 3.84 0.31
C THR A 98 -17.83 4.61 1.62
N LYS A 99 -17.85 3.93 2.77
CA LYS A 99 -17.55 4.54 4.08
C LYS A 99 -16.13 5.12 4.11
N VAL A 100 -15.16 4.36 3.61
CA VAL A 100 -13.75 4.78 3.59
C VAL A 100 -13.54 5.99 2.68
N SER A 101 -14.15 5.99 1.48
CA SER A 101 -14.07 7.14 0.58
C SER A 101 -14.72 8.40 1.17
N GLN A 102 -15.83 8.25 1.91
CA GLN A 102 -16.45 9.37 2.62
C GLN A 102 -15.56 9.90 3.74
N TRP A 103 -15.01 9.00 4.56
CA TRP A 103 -14.07 9.36 5.62
C TRP A 103 -12.86 10.10 5.07
N ALA A 104 -12.19 9.54 4.05
CA ALA A 104 -11.01 10.15 3.42
C ALA A 104 -11.26 11.59 2.95
N LYS A 105 -12.44 11.86 2.39
CA LYS A 105 -12.84 13.20 1.96
C LYS A 105 -13.12 14.13 3.13
N GLN A 106 -13.77 13.65 4.19
CA GLN A 106 -14.10 14.44 5.37
C GLN A 106 -12.85 14.85 6.16
N THR A 107 -11.86 13.95 6.23
CA THR A 107 -10.63 14.16 6.98
C THR A 107 -9.48 14.68 6.12
N GLN A 108 -9.69 14.85 4.82
CA GLN A 108 -8.65 15.19 3.84
C GLN A 108 -7.44 14.22 3.92
N SER A 109 -7.74 12.94 4.09
CA SER A 109 -6.76 11.86 4.25
C SER A 109 -6.55 11.09 2.96
N ILE A 110 -5.36 10.50 2.80
CA ILE A 110 -5.10 9.46 1.81
C ILE A 110 -5.31 8.11 2.48
N VAL A 111 -6.08 7.21 1.85
CA VAL A 111 -6.23 5.84 2.34
C VAL A 111 -5.64 4.88 1.32
N MET A 112 -4.71 4.04 1.77
CA MET A 112 -4.05 3.01 0.97
C MET A 112 -4.48 1.63 1.47
N PHE A 113 -5.04 0.82 0.58
CA PHE A 113 -5.27 -0.60 0.84
C PHE A 113 -4.17 -1.42 0.17
N VAL A 114 -3.55 -2.31 0.93
CA VAL A 114 -2.70 -3.36 0.38
C VAL A 114 -3.56 -4.60 0.18
N ALA A 115 -3.78 -4.95 -1.10
CA ALA A 115 -4.65 -6.04 -1.50
C ALA A 115 -3.90 -7.07 -2.33
N HIS A 116 -4.01 -8.34 -1.92
CA HIS A 116 -3.47 -9.44 -2.69
C HIS A 116 -4.46 -9.83 -3.80
N PRO A 117 -3.96 -10.08 -5.03
CA PRO A 117 -4.81 -10.62 -6.09
C PRO A 117 -5.35 -12.00 -5.69
N ALA A 118 -6.50 -12.37 -6.24
CA ALA A 118 -6.95 -13.76 -6.20
C ALA A 118 -5.86 -14.65 -6.83
N LYS A 119 -5.66 -15.86 -6.31
CA LYS A 119 -4.59 -16.81 -6.69
C LYS A 119 -4.15 -16.61 -8.14
N PRO A 120 -2.84 -16.46 -8.42
CA PRO A 120 -2.35 -16.28 -9.77
C PRO A 120 -2.95 -17.39 -10.63
N GLN A 121 -3.83 -17.04 -11.56
CA GLN A 121 -4.16 -17.99 -12.61
C GLN A 121 -2.85 -18.23 -13.36
N ASP A 122 -2.64 -19.48 -13.79
CA ASP A 122 -1.47 -19.99 -14.50
C ASP A 122 -1.31 -19.29 -15.88
N ARG A 123 -1.13 -17.97 -15.84
CA ARG A 123 -1.16 -17.00 -16.92
C ARG A 123 0.21 -16.39 -16.92
N GLY A 124 1.09 -16.89 -17.79
CA GLY A 124 2.48 -16.43 -17.91
C GLY A 124 2.61 -14.92 -17.74
N GLN A 125 3.44 -14.50 -16.78
CA GLN A 125 3.86 -13.12 -16.49
C GLN A 125 2.82 -12.01 -16.73
N LYS A 126 1.54 -12.22 -16.41
CA LYS A 126 0.56 -11.14 -16.46
C LYS A 126 0.56 -10.38 -15.13
N VAL A 127 0.84 -9.08 -15.21
CA VAL A 127 0.72 -8.14 -14.10
C VAL A 127 -0.72 -8.15 -13.62
N ALA A 128 -0.93 -8.39 -12.31
CA ALA A 128 -2.26 -8.38 -11.72
C ALA A 128 -2.92 -7.02 -11.90
N THR A 129 -4.22 -7.00 -12.14
CA THR A 129 -5.01 -5.78 -12.32
C THR A 129 -5.91 -5.50 -11.13
N GLY A 130 -6.44 -4.28 -11.03
CA GLY A 130 -7.47 -3.96 -10.05
C GLY A 130 -8.74 -4.83 -10.14
N LEU A 131 -8.95 -5.54 -11.26
CA LEU A 131 -10.03 -6.51 -11.44
C LEU A 131 -9.69 -7.88 -10.84
N ASP A 132 -8.41 -8.18 -10.64
CA ASP A 132 -7.93 -9.42 -10.03
C ASP A 132 -7.99 -9.37 -8.49
N ILE A 133 -8.31 -8.21 -7.90
CA ILE A 133 -8.53 -8.08 -6.46
C ILE A 133 -9.79 -8.84 -6.07
N SER A 134 -9.63 -9.82 -5.18
CA SER A 134 -10.72 -10.72 -4.79
C SER A 134 -11.90 -9.97 -4.15
N GLY A 135 -13.10 -10.48 -4.42
CA GLY A 135 -14.32 -10.16 -3.69
C GLY A 135 -15.22 -9.11 -4.33
N SER A 136 -14.71 -8.10 -5.06
CA SER A 136 -15.60 -7.08 -5.67
C SER A 136 -14.94 -6.22 -6.75
N ILE A 137 -15.63 -6.02 -7.89
CA ILE A 137 -15.26 -4.99 -8.89
C ILE A 137 -15.30 -3.56 -8.32
N SER A 138 -15.86 -3.38 -7.12
CA SER A 138 -15.92 -2.09 -6.43
C SER A 138 -14.53 -1.51 -6.15
N TRP A 139 -13.50 -2.34 -6.01
CA TRP A 139 -12.12 -1.89 -5.90
C TRP A 139 -11.74 -1.02 -7.11
N TYR A 140 -11.98 -1.53 -8.32
CA TYR A 140 -11.69 -0.80 -9.54
C TYR A 140 -12.52 0.47 -9.68
N THR A 141 -13.82 0.41 -9.40
CA THR A 141 -14.72 1.55 -9.65
C THR A 141 -14.57 2.69 -8.63
N LYS A 142 -14.31 2.37 -7.36
CA LYS A 142 -14.25 3.35 -6.27
C LYS A 142 -12.86 3.91 -6.01
N ALA A 143 -11.78 3.17 -6.28
CA ALA A 143 -10.43 3.67 -6.08
C ALA A 143 -10.14 4.91 -6.95
N ASP A 144 -9.41 5.87 -6.39
CA ASP A 144 -8.89 7.03 -7.11
C ASP A 144 -7.63 6.67 -7.90
N PHE A 145 -6.77 5.85 -7.29
CA PHE A 145 -5.58 5.29 -7.89
C PHE A 145 -5.60 3.76 -7.78
N LEU A 146 -5.08 3.08 -8.79
CA LEU A 146 -4.79 1.64 -8.72
C LEU A 146 -3.36 1.43 -9.16
N LEU A 147 -2.59 0.79 -8.29
CA LEU A 147 -1.19 0.46 -8.49
C LEU A 147 -1.04 -1.05 -8.37
N SER A 148 -0.31 -1.64 -9.30
CA SER A 148 0.11 -3.03 -9.22
C SER A 148 1.62 -3.10 -9.16
N VAL A 149 2.14 -3.77 -8.14
CA VAL A 149 3.58 -4.00 -7.99
C VAL A 149 3.88 -5.41 -8.48
N SER A 150 4.69 -5.51 -9.53
CA SER A 150 5.18 -6.77 -10.08
C SER A 150 6.68 -6.85 -9.85
N ARG A 151 7.17 -7.98 -9.35
CA ARG A 151 8.60 -8.22 -9.18
C ARG A 151 9.01 -9.37 -10.09
N ASN A 152 9.97 -9.09 -10.97
CA ASN A 152 10.66 -10.07 -11.79
C ASN A 152 12.02 -10.41 -11.17
N ASP A 153 12.80 -11.26 -11.84
CA ASP A 153 14.13 -11.67 -11.36
C ASP A 153 15.15 -10.51 -11.34
N HIS A 154 14.94 -9.47 -12.15
CA HIS A 154 15.88 -8.37 -12.35
C HIS A 154 15.38 -7.03 -11.82
N ASP A 155 14.09 -6.72 -12.00
CA ASP A 155 13.48 -5.44 -11.68
C ASP A 155 12.14 -5.58 -10.94
N THR A 156 11.70 -4.48 -10.34
CA THR A 156 10.37 -4.32 -9.77
C THR A 156 9.65 -3.21 -10.53
N GLU A 157 8.49 -3.53 -11.09
CA GLU A 157 7.68 -2.60 -11.84
C GLU A 157 6.48 -2.16 -11.01
N VAL A 158 6.23 -0.86 -11.00
CA VAL A 158 5.02 -0.25 -10.44
C VAL A 158 4.15 0.21 -11.61
N HIS A 159 3.07 -0.53 -11.84
CA HIS A 159 2.10 -0.27 -12.90
C HIS A 159 1.00 0.65 -12.36
N VAL A 160 0.93 1.87 -12.86
CA VAL A 160 -0.16 2.82 -12.57
C VAL A 160 -1.32 2.49 -13.50
N GLN A 161 -2.26 1.69 -12.99
CA GLN A 161 -3.38 1.17 -13.77
C GLN A 161 -4.58 2.09 -13.80
N LYS A 162 -4.70 3.00 -12.84
CA LYS A 162 -5.78 3.97 -12.80
C LYS A 162 -5.33 5.25 -12.16
N VAL A 163 -5.71 6.36 -12.77
CA VAL A 163 -5.73 7.69 -12.19
C VAL A 163 -7.12 8.27 -12.47
N ARG A 164 -7.91 8.55 -11.42
CA ARG A 164 -9.28 9.06 -11.60
C ARG A 164 -9.29 10.45 -12.24
N TRP A 165 -8.34 11.30 -11.87
CA TRP A 165 -8.28 12.69 -12.32
C TRP A 165 -6.95 12.95 -13.04
N ASN A 166 -7.01 13.30 -14.32
CA ASN A 166 -5.84 13.52 -15.17
C ASN A 166 -4.84 14.57 -14.63
N PHE A 167 -5.30 15.54 -13.85
CA PHE A 167 -4.41 16.54 -13.23
C PHE A 167 -3.60 16.00 -12.04
N GLN A 168 -3.92 14.79 -11.54
CA GLN A 168 -3.19 14.14 -10.45
C GLN A 168 -2.11 13.19 -10.94
N GLY A 169 -2.06 12.89 -12.25
CA GLY A 169 -1.05 12.02 -12.85
C GLY A 169 -1.53 11.31 -14.10
N THR A 170 -0.66 10.45 -14.62
CA THR A 170 -0.91 9.62 -15.79
C THR A 170 -0.70 8.15 -15.46
N GLN A 171 -1.39 7.28 -16.18
CA GLN A 171 -1.10 5.85 -16.20
C GLN A 171 0.28 5.62 -16.83
N GLY A 172 0.92 4.50 -16.50
CA GLY A 172 2.26 4.15 -16.98
C GLY A 172 2.96 3.15 -16.07
N VAL A 173 4.23 2.87 -16.35
CA VAL A 173 5.04 1.91 -15.60
C VAL A 173 6.32 2.59 -15.11
N ALA A 174 6.60 2.48 -13.81
CA ALA A 174 7.86 2.89 -13.22
C ALA A 174 8.70 1.65 -12.90
N LYS A 175 9.97 1.63 -13.32
CA LYS A 175 10.90 0.53 -13.03
C LYS A 175 11.81 0.89 -11.88
N LEU A 176 11.89 -0.02 -10.90
CA LEU A 176 12.62 0.13 -9.67
C LEU A 176 13.57 -1.06 -9.49
N SER A 177 14.76 -0.80 -8.95
CA SER A 177 15.62 -1.84 -8.40
C SER A 177 15.35 -1.97 -6.90
N TYR A 178 15.52 -3.18 -6.35
CA TYR A 178 15.34 -3.45 -4.92
C TYR A 178 16.69 -3.75 -4.27
N ASP A 179 17.13 -2.88 -3.36
CA ASP A 179 18.33 -3.11 -2.56
C ASP A 179 18.03 -4.11 -1.44
N LEU A 180 18.61 -5.30 -1.53
CA LEU A 180 18.44 -6.38 -0.54
C LEU A 180 18.98 -6.03 0.85
N ASN A 181 19.95 -5.12 0.95
CA ASN A 181 20.58 -4.77 2.22
C ASN A 181 19.71 -3.78 3.02
N SER A 182 19.26 -2.70 2.37
CA SER A 182 18.43 -1.68 3.03
C SER A 182 16.92 -1.96 2.93
N GLY A 183 16.50 -2.76 1.96
CA GLY A 183 15.10 -2.97 1.60
C GLY A 183 14.45 -1.76 0.93
N ARG A 184 15.25 -0.87 0.32
CA ARG A 184 14.77 0.29 -0.45
C ARG A 184 14.51 -0.07 -1.90
N PHE A 185 13.55 0.64 -2.48
CA PHE A 185 13.43 0.73 -3.93
C PHE A 185 14.18 1.96 -4.42
N VAL A 186 14.94 1.80 -5.49
CA VAL A 186 15.69 2.88 -6.16
C VAL A 186 15.23 2.94 -7.61
N GLU A 187 14.95 4.15 -8.08
CA GLU A 187 14.59 4.38 -9.48
C GLU A 187 15.71 3.89 -10.39
N LEU A 188 15.36 3.07 -11.39
CA LEU A 188 16.29 2.70 -12.44
C LEU A 188 16.40 3.89 -13.39
N SER A 189 17.46 4.68 -13.24
CA SER A 189 17.71 5.95 -13.92
C SER A 189 18.06 5.82 -15.40
N GLU A 190 17.37 4.95 -16.13
CA GLU A 190 17.34 5.06 -17.59
C GLU A 190 16.19 6.01 -17.95
N ASP A 191 16.38 6.84 -18.97
CA ASP A 191 15.37 7.71 -19.59
C ASP A 191 14.21 6.88 -20.16
N ILE A 192 13.47 6.17 -19.31
CA ILE A 192 12.22 5.51 -19.65
C ILE A 192 11.16 6.58 -19.43
N GLY A 193 11.06 7.47 -20.41
CA GLY A 193 9.87 8.29 -20.57
C GLY A 193 8.65 7.39 -20.38
N PHE A 194 7.70 7.84 -19.57
CA PHE A 194 6.37 7.26 -19.44
C PHE A 194 6.00 6.56 -20.76
N ASP A 195 5.95 5.23 -20.76
CA ASP A 195 5.59 4.48 -21.95
C ASP A 195 4.12 4.79 -22.25
N LYS A 196 3.91 5.82 -23.07
CA LYS A 196 2.58 6.30 -23.50
C LYS A 196 1.94 5.33 -24.48
N ASP A 197 2.71 4.35 -24.97
CA ASP A 197 2.31 3.38 -25.98
C ASP A 197 1.90 2.04 -25.34
N TYR A 198 1.64 2.00 -24.03
CA TYR A 198 1.06 0.82 -23.38
C TYR A 198 -0.36 0.56 -23.90
N GLU A 199 -0.45 -0.30 -24.92
CA GLU A 199 -1.71 -0.73 -25.51
C GLU A 199 -2.47 -1.67 -24.58
N TRP A 200 -3.71 -1.30 -24.26
CA TRP A 200 -4.65 -2.14 -23.53
C TRP A 200 -5.10 -3.30 -24.42
N THR A 201 -4.97 -4.54 -23.96
CA THR A 201 -5.80 -5.64 -24.47
C THR A 201 -7.15 -5.59 -23.76
N THR A 202 -8.12 -4.88 -24.33
CA THR A 202 -9.52 -4.92 -23.86
C THR A 202 -10.24 -6.10 -24.48
N ASP A 203 -9.98 -7.30 -23.98
CA ASP A 203 -10.88 -8.42 -24.21
C ASP A 203 -12.00 -8.30 -23.15
N PHE A 204 -13.11 -7.69 -23.57
CA PHE A 204 -14.38 -7.70 -22.81
C PHE A 204 -15.04 -9.08 -22.88
#